data_AF-A0A3R6P651-F1
#
_entry.id   AF-A0A3R6P651-F1
#
_cell.length_a   1.000
_cell.length_b   1.000
_cell.length_c   1.000
_cell.angle_alpha   90.00
_cell.angle_beta   90.00
_cell.angle_gamma   90.00
#
_symmetry.space_group_name_H-M   'P 1'
#
loop_
_entity.id
_entity.type
_entity.pdbx_description
1 polymer ?
#
loop_
_entity_poly.entity_id
_entity_poly.type
_entity_poly.pdbx_seq_one_letter_code
_entity_poly.pdbx_strand_id
1 'polypeptide(L)'
;MVEIQRMQDNLLLIRRAIGWTASEFGEQIGVTRQTINNIESGRNKLTKTQYIAMRSVIDAEIVKHPEETEMVKILLDMLIDHPENYSKADYNELLEKANLMSPSILAGTATRETVSKEWMKTAGAVVAGAMAVPLVGAPIVGAAVGGWLAKAVMVTDKRKGDK
;
A
#
# COMPACT_ATOMS: atom_id res chain seq x y z
N MET A 1 10.07 -1.37 -12.69
CA MET A 1 9.36 -0.39 -11.86
C MET A 1 9.85 -0.56 -10.45
N VAL A 2 10.33 0.53 -9.85
CA VAL A 2 10.87 0.53 -8.48
C VAL A 2 9.76 0.25 -7.46
N GLU A 3 8.53 0.62 -7.79
CA GLU A 3 7.31 0.46 -7.01
C GLU A 3 6.95 -1.01 -6.75
N ILE A 4 7.25 -1.92 -7.69
CA ILE A 4 7.06 -3.36 -7.48
C ILE A 4 7.97 -3.86 -6.36
N GLN A 5 9.24 -3.43 -6.35
CA GLN A 5 10.18 -3.83 -5.32
C GLN A 5 9.78 -3.22 -3.98
N ARG A 6 9.47 -1.92 -3.95
CA ARG A 6 8.97 -1.23 -2.76
C ARG A 6 7.73 -1.89 -2.16
N MET A 7 6.77 -2.27 -3.01
CA MET A 7 5.57 -3.00 -2.59
C MET A 7 5.95 -4.36 -1.99
N GLN A 8 6.87 -5.10 -2.62
CA GLN A 8 7.33 -6.39 -2.10
C GLN A 8 8.00 -6.25 -0.73
N ASP A 9 8.89 -5.28 -0.58
CA ASP A 9 9.64 -5.04 0.65
C ASP A 9 8.73 -4.65 1.83
N ASN A 10 7.59 -4.03 1.55
CA ASN A 10 6.64 -3.52 2.55
C ASN A 10 5.33 -4.30 2.65
N LEU A 11 5.18 -5.40 1.88
CA LEU A 11 3.90 -6.11 1.73
C LEU A 11 3.34 -6.62 3.06
N LEU A 12 4.22 -7.13 3.92
CA LEU A 12 3.86 -7.66 5.23
C LEU A 12 3.24 -6.57 6.12
N LEU A 13 3.83 -5.37 6.14
CA LEU A 13 3.34 -4.26 6.93
C LEU A 13 1.98 -3.78 6.41
N ILE A 14 1.87 -3.59 5.09
CA ILE A 14 0.62 -3.15 4.44
C ILE A 14 -0.51 -4.13 4.75
N ARG A 15 -0.26 -5.44 4.59
CA ARG A 15 -1.25 -6.47 4.90
C ARG A 15 -1.68 -6.45 6.36
N ARG A 16 -0.73 -6.30 7.30
CA ARG A 16 -1.03 -6.18 8.74
C ARG A 16 -1.85 -4.94 9.06
N ALA A 17 -1.53 -3.79 8.45
CA ALA A 17 -2.26 -2.54 8.63
C ALA A 17 -3.71 -2.63 8.13
N ILE A 18 -3.96 -3.39 7.06
CA ILE A 18 -5.32 -3.68 6.59
C ILE A 18 -6.05 -4.64 7.54
N GLY A 19 -5.31 -5.51 8.22
CA GLY A 19 -5.85 -6.55 9.10
C GLY A 19 -6.10 -7.88 8.40
N TRP A 20 -5.44 -8.15 7.27
CA TRP A 20 -5.55 -9.45 6.59
C TRP A 20 -4.47 -10.43 7.04
N THR A 21 -4.84 -11.68 7.22
CA THR A 21 -3.90 -12.80 7.25
C THR A 21 -3.36 -13.07 5.84
N ALA A 22 -2.24 -13.77 5.73
CA ALA A 22 -1.70 -14.17 4.43
C ALA A 22 -2.67 -15.09 3.65
N SER A 23 -3.60 -15.76 4.35
CA SER A 23 -4.64 -16.58 3.70
C SER A 23 -5.72 -15.71 3.09
N GLU A 24 -6.29 -14.77 3.87
CA GLU A 24 -7.31 -13.84 3.38
C GLU A 24 -6.77 -12.99 2.23
N PHE A 25 -5.54 -12.50 2.34
CA PHE A 25 -4.96 -11.72 1.24
C PHE A 25 -4.72 -12.56 -0.01
N GLY A 26 -4.34 -13.83 0.16
CA GLY A 26 -4.23 -14.77 -0.95
C GLY A 26 -5.56 -14.99 -1.64
N GLU A 27 -6.64 -15.17 -0.87
CA GLU A 27 -8.00 -15.34 -1.37
C GLU A 27 -8.48 -14.12 -2.17
N GLN A 28 -8.21 -12.90 -1.71
CA GLN A 28 -8.57 -11.66 -2.43
C GLN A 28 -8.01 -11.61 -3.86
N ILE A 29 -6.82 -12.19 -4.11
CA ILE A 29 -6.16 -12.15 -5.42
C ILE A 29 -6.07 -13.51 -6.12
N GLY A 30 -6.72 -14.54 -5.57
CA GLY A 30 -6.76 -15.89 -6.15
C GLY A 30 -5.44 -16.65 -6.08
N VAL A 31 -4.66 -16.52 -5.00
CA VAL A 31 -3.42 -17.26 -4.76
C VAL A 31 -3.39 -17.93 -3.39
N THR A 32 -2.47 -18.87 -3.19
CA THR A 32 -2.34 -19.56 -1.89
C THR A 32 -1.67 -18.67 -0.83
N ARG A 33 -1.92 -18.98 0.45
CA ARG A 33 -1.17 -18.42 1.59
C ARG A 33 0.35 -18.55 1.42
N GLN A 34 0.80 -19.70 0.88
CA GLN A 34 2.23 -19.95 0.64
C GLN A 34 2.80 -18.99 -0.42
N THR A 35 2.03 -18.66 -1.45
CA THR A 35 2.41 -17.68 -2.46
C THR A 35 2.64 -16.31 -1.82
N ILE A 36 1.73 -15.85 -0.96
CA ILE A 36 1.88 -14.59 -0.23
C ILE A 36 3.15 -14.61 0.65
N ASN A 37 3.34 -15.65 1.46
CA ASN A 37 4.51 -15.77 2.33
C ASN A 37 5.84 -15.79 1.55
N ASN A 38 5.88 -16.45 0.38
CA ASN A 38 7.08 -16.48 -0.45
C ASN A 38 7.39 -15.12 -1.07
N ILE A 39 6.37 -14.33 -1.42
CA ILE A 39 6.54 -12.96 -1.89
C ILE A 39 7.05 -12.08 -0.75
N GLU A 40 6.39 -12.11 0.42
CA GLU A 40 6.78 -11.33 1.61
C GLU A 40 8.19 -11.63 2.10
N SER A 41 8.65 -12.88 1.96
CA SER A 41 10.01 -13.28 2.37
C SER A 41 11.08 -13.08 1.29
N GLY A 42 10.73 -12.53 0.13
CA GLY A 42 11.67 -12.34 -0.98
C GLY A 42 12.05 -13.62 -1.74
N ARG A 43 11.56 -14.79 -1.31
CA ARG A 43 11.80 -16.09 -1.98
C ARG A 43 11.28 -16.10 -3.41
N ASN A 44 10.11 -15.50 -3.62
CA ASN A 44 9.54 -15.31 -4.94
C ASN A 44 9.51 -13.82 -5.27
N LYS A 45 10.00 -13.45 -6.44
CA LYS A 45 9.91 -12.06 -6.93
C LYS A 45 8.45 -11.70 -7.22
N LEU A 46 8.00 -10.55 -6.73
CA LEU A 46 6.68 -10.02 -7.05
C LEU A 46 6.61 -9.69 -8.54
N THR A 47 5.71 -10.36 -9.26
CA THR A 47 5.49 -10.11 -10.69
C THR A 47 4.63 -8.86 -10.90
N LYS A 48 4.71 -8.27 -12.10
CA LYS A 48 3.86 -7.13 -12.50
C LYS A 48 2.37 -7.45 -12.35
N THR A 49 1.95 -8.65 -12.75
CA THR A 49 0.55 -9.10 -12.62
C THR A 49 0.12 -9.17 -11.16
N GLN A 50 0.94 -9.77 -10.29
CA GLN A 50 0.65 -9.85 -8.86
C GLN A 50 0.63 -8.46 -8.22
N TYR A 51 1.55 -7.56 -8.58
CA TYR A 51 1.55 -6.18 -8.11
C TYR A 51 0.22 -5.47 -8.47
N ILE A 52 -0.23 -5.58 -9.72
CA ILE A 52 -1.50 -4.99 -10.17
C ILE A 52 -2.67 -5.58 -9.38
N ALA A 53 -2.73 -6.90 -9.23
CA ALA A 53 -3.81 -7.56 -8.48
C ALA A 53 -3.84 -7.13 -7.01
N MET A 54 -2.69 -7.21 -6.32
CA MET A 54 -2.54 -6.80 -4.92
C MET A 54 -2.91 -5.34 -4.72
N ARG A 55 -2.42 -4.44 -5.59
CA ARG A 55 -2.70 -3.01 -5.45
C ARG A 55 -4.18 -2.70 -5.69
N SER A 56 -4.80 -3.38 -6.65
CA SER A 56 -6.24 -3.20 -6.95
C SER A 56 -7.13 -3.59 -5.78
N VAL A 57 -6.86 -4.73 -5.12
CA VAL A 57 -7.68 -5.16 -3.97
C VAL A 57 -7.48 -4.28 -2.74
N ILE A 58 -6.27 -3.73 -2.56
CA ILE A 58 -5.99 -2.79 -1.47
C ILE A 58 -6.71 -1.46 -1.72
N ASP A 59 -6.63 -0.91 -2.93
CA ASP A 59 -7.33 0.32 -3.30
C ASP A 59 -8.85 0.14 -3.13
N ALA A 60 -9.40 -1.01 -3.50
CA ALA A 60 -10.82 -1.34 -3.29
C ALA A 60 -11.20 -1.38 -1.80
N GLU A 61 -10.34 -1.95 -0.95
CA GLU A 61 -10.56 -1.98 0.50
C GLU A 61 -10.53 -0.58 1.12
N ILE A 62 -9.62 0.29 0.66
CA ILE A 62 -9.55 1.69 1.09
C ILE A 62 -10.82 2.46 0.72
N VAL A 63 -11.31 2.26 -0.50
CA VAL A 63 -12.55 2.90 -0.96
C VAL A 63 -13.76 2.42 -0.16
N LYS A 64 -13.78 1.14 0.20
CA LYS A 64 -14.89 0.53 0.94
C LYS A 64 -14.90 0.94 2.42
N HIS A 65 -13.72 1.13 3.01
CA HIS A 65 -13.54 1.42 4.45
C HIS A 65 -12.62 2.62 4.70
N PRO A 66 -12.95 3.83 4.19
CA PRO A 66 -12.03 4.97 4.20
C PRO A 66 -11.64 5.44 5.61
N GLU A 67 -12.57 5.42 6.57
CA GLU A 67 -12.30 5.84 7.96
C GLU A 67 -11.39 4.87 8.72
N GLU A 68 -11.37 3.60 8.31
CA GLU A 68 -10.62 2.54 8.98
C GLU A 68 -9.24 2.29 8.34
N THR A 69 -9.02 2.81 7.14
CA THR A 69 -7.86 2.49 6.27
C THR A 69 -7.00 3.70 5.94
N GLU A 70 -7.20 4.83 6.62
CA GLU A 70 -6.42 6.05 6.41
C GLU A 70 -4.91 5.80 6.56
N MET A 71 -4.49 5.06 7.59
CA MET A 71 -3.10 4.60 7.75
C MET A 71 -2.60 3.85 6.52
N VAL A 72 -3.40 2.93 5.95
CA VAL A 72 -3.00 2.13 4.78
C VAL A 72 -2.77 3.04 3.57
N LYS A 73 -3.66 4.02 3.35
CA LYS A 73 -3.52 5.00 2.27
C LYS A 73 -2.19 5.77 2.38
N ILE A 74 -1.84 6.27 3.56
CA ILE A 74 -0.59 6.99 3.77
C ILE A 74 0.62 6.06 3.64
N LEU A 75 0.54 4.83 4.13
CA LEU A 75 1.63 3.85 3.97
C LEU A 75 1.88 3.51 2.51
N LEU A 76 0.85 3.40 1.65
CA LEU A 76 1.05 3.21 0.22
C LEU A 76 1.78 4.40 -0.41
N ASP A 77 1.37 5.62 -0.06
CA ASP A 77 2.00 6.84 -0.58
C ASP A 77 3.48 6.92 -0.15
N MET A 78 3.73 6.80 1.16
CA MET A 78 5.06 6.92 1.75
C MET A 78 6.00 5.79 1.35
N LEU A 79 5.53 4.54 1.31
CA LEU A 79 6.41 3.38 1.12
C LEU A 79 6.60 3.03 -0.36
N ILE A 80 5.65 3.37 -1.22
CA ILE A 80 5.61 2.89 -2.60
C ILE A 80 5.63 4.05 -3.59
N ASP A 81 4.62 4.91 -3.52
CA ASP A 81 4.30 5.79 -4.63
C ASP A 81 5.17 7.05 -4.66
N HIS A 82 5.32 7.71 -3.52
CA HIS A 82 6.00 9.00 -3.37
C HIS A 82 6.86 9.08 -2.09
N PRO A 83 7.77 8.12 -1.82
CA PRO A 83 8.67 8.20 -0.66
C PRO A 83 9.51 9.48 -0.62
N GLU A 84 9.76 10.11 -1.76
CA GLU A 84 10.48 11.38 -1.87
C GLU A 84 9.78 12.57 -1.21
N ASN A 85 8.47 12.48 -0.94
CA ASN A 85 7.71 13.52 -0.26
C ASN A 85 7.90 13.52 1.26
N TYR A 86 8.61 12.53 1.78
CA TYR A 86 8.81 12.32 3.21
C TYR A 86 10.28 12.52 3.57
N SER A 87 10.54 13.33 4.61
CA SER A 87 11.90 13.43 5.12
C SER A 87 12.35 12.08 5.67
N LYS A 88 13.66 11.80 5.67
CA LYS A 88 14.17 10.52 6.18
C LYS A 88 13.83 10.31 7.66
N ALA A 89 13.76 11.39 8.44
CA ALA A 89 13.38 11.33 9.85
C ALA A 89 11.91 10.91 9.99
N ASP A 90 11.01 11.62 9.29
CA ASP A 90 9.58 11.33 9.34
C ASP A 90 9.27 9.94 8.79
N TYR A 91 9.90 9.54 7.68
CA TYR A 91 9.76 8.22 7.09
C TYR A 91 10.07 7.11 8.11
N ASN A 92 11.19 7.24 8.82
CA ASN A 92 11.62 6.25 9.81
C ASN A 92 10.69 6.22 11.02
N GLU A 93 10.30 7.38 11.55
CA GLU A 93 9.39 7.48 12.69
C GLU A 93 8.02 6.85 12.38
N LEU A 94 7.45 7.19 11.23
CA LEU A 94 6.17 6.67 10.78
C LEU A 94 6.21 5.17 10.52
N LEU A 95 7.29 4.68 9.90
CA LEU A 95 7.51 3.26 9.65
C LEU A 95 7.68 2.48 10.96
N GLU A 96 8.47 2.99 11.90
CA GLU A 96 8.66 2.36 13.21
C GLU A 96 7.34 2.26 13.96
N LYS A 97 6.59 3.37 14.06
CA LYS A 97 5.29 3.38 14.73
C LYS A 97 4.29 2.44 14.06
N ALA A 98 4.27 2.38 12.73
CA ALA A 98 3.41 1.44 11.99
C ALA A 98 3.74 -0.02 12.30
N ASN A 99 5.03 -0.37 12.39
CA ASN A 99 5.47 -1.72 12.73
C ASN A 99 5.15 -2.12 14.17
N LEU A 100 5.16 -1.17 15.11
CA LEU A 100 4.77 -1.41 16.50
C LEU A 100 3.28 -1.68 16.64
N MET A 101 2.45 -0.96 15.88
CA MET A 101 1.00 -0.97 16.08
C MET A 101 0.26 -2.00 15.22
N SER A 102 0.66 -2.19 13.96
CA SER A 102 -0.05 -3.07 13.02
C SER A 102 -0.22 -4.54 13.47
N PRO A 103 0.70 -5.16 14.25
CA PRO A 103 0.50 -6.54 14.71
C PRO A 103 -0.71 -6.71 15.64
N SER A 104 -1.11 -5.66 16.37
CA SER A 104 -2.27 -5.70 17.29
C SER A 104 -3.60 -5.95 16.58
N ILE A 105 -3.70 -5.56 15.31
CA ILE A 105 -4.90 -5.76 14.48
C ILE A 105 -5.14 -7.26 14.28
N LEU A 106 -4.11 -7.99 13.83
CA LEU A 106 -4.21 -9.44 13.61
C LEU A 106 -4.25 -10.25 14.90
N ALA A 107 -3.69 -9.71 15.99
CA ALA A 107 -3.81 -10.31 17.31
C ALA A 107 -5.23 -10.17 17.89
N GLY A 108 -6.09 -9.35 17.29
CA GLY A 108 -7.45 -9.07 17.78
C GLY A 108 -7.46 -8.19 19.04
N THR A 109 -6.35 -7.57 19.40
CA THR A 109 -6.23 -6.73 20.61
C THR A 109 -6.58 -5.26 20.34
N ALA A 110 -6.63 -4.85 19.07
CA ALA A 110 -7.13 -3.54 18.65
C ALA A 110 -7.84 -3.65 17.29
N THR A 111 -8.82 -2.79 17.03
CA THR A 111 -9.41 -2.67 15.70
C THR A 111 -8.47 -1.89 14.78
N ARG A 112 -8.52 -2.18 13.47
CA ARG A 112 -7.75 -1.40 12.47
C ARG A 112 -8.09 0.09 12.51
N GLU A 113 -9.35 0.45 12.80
CA GLU A 113 -9.78 1.84 12.99
C GLU A 113 -9.05 2.52 14.15
N THR A 114 -8.95 1.83 15.30
CA THR A 114 -8.27 2.35 16.49
C THR A 114 -6.79 2.56 16.21
N VAL A 115 -6.15 1.57 15.56
CA VAL A 115 -4.74 1.64 15.17
C VAL A 115 -4.51 2.77 14.16
N SER A 116 -5.38 2.92 13.17
CA SER A 116 -5.32 3.99 12.18
C SER A 116 -5.38 5.36 12.86
N LYS A 117 -6.37 5.60 13.74
CA LYS A 117 -6.52 6.87 14.47
C LYS A 117 -5.30 7.19 15.33
N GLU A 118 -4.80 6.23 16.10
CA GLU A 118 -3.64 6.43 16.97
C GLU A 118 -2.33 6.63 16.20
N TRP A 119 -2.17 5.97 15.05
CA TRP A 119 -1.04 6.19 14.15
C TRP A 119 -1.11 7.59 13.51
N MET A 120 -2.29 8.01 13.07
CA MET A 120 -2.53 9.32 12.46
C MET A 120 -2.26 10.50 13.39
N LYS A 121 -2.36 10.34 14.72
CA LYS A 121 -1.93 11.37 15.68
C LYS A 121 -0.45 11.74 15.55
N THR A 122 0.40 10.79 15.13
CA THR A 122 1.82 11.07 14.82
C THR A 122 1.97 11.54 13.38
N ALA A 123 1.23 10.93 12.45
CA ALA A 123 1.36 11.26 11.03
C ALA A 123 0.78 12.63 10.64
N GLY A 124 -0.15 13.21 11.41
CA GLY A 124 -0.93 14.38 11.01
C GLY A 124 -0.10 15.59 10.56
N ALA A 125 1.00 15.90 11.26
CA ALA A 125 1.88 17.02 10.87
C ALA A 125 2.71 16.71 9.61
N VAL A 126 3.17 15.46 9.46
CA VAL A 126 3.98 15.00 8.32
C VAL A 126 3.12 14.94 7.05
N VAL A 127 1.93 14.35 7.16
CA VAL A 127 0.99 14.15 6.04
C VAL A 127 0.50 15.48 5.49
N ALA A 128 0.27 16.48 6.35
CA ALA A 128 -0.10 17.84 5.92
C ALA A 128 0.99 18.51 5.07
N GLY A 129 2.28 18.21 5.32
CA GLY A 129 3.40 18.71 4.52
C GLY A 129 3.63 17.93 3.22
N ALA A 130 3.47 16.60 3.26
CA ALA A 130 3.73 15.70 2.12
C ALA A 130 2.60 15.69 1.07
N MET A 131 1.33 15.78 1.48
CA MET A 131 0.17 15.70 0.58
C MET A 131 -0.21 17.01 -0.12
N ALA A 132 0.69 18.00 -0.17
CA ALA A 132 0.51 19.21 -0.98
C ALA A 132 0.49 18.91 -2.50
N VAL A 133 0.80 17.67 -2.92
CA VAL A 133 0.57 17.19 -4.28
C VAL A 133 -0.91 16.81 -4.42
N PRO A 134 -1.71 17.51 -5.25
CA PRO A 134 -3.10 17.16 -5.44
C PRO A 134 -3.17 15.73 -5.98
N LEU A 135 -3.92 14.87 -5.29
CA LEU A 135 -4.47 13.65 -5.90
C LEU A 135 -5.31 14.11 -7.09
N VAL A 136 -4.66 14.21 -8.26
CA VAL A 136 -5.24 14.77 -9.49
C VAL A 136 -6.56 14.07 -9.77
N GLY A 137 -7.62 14.88 -9.80
CA GLY A 137 -9.00 14.45 -9.76
C GLY A 137 -9.49 13.70 -11.00
N ALA A 138 -10.40 12.77 -10.75
CA ALA A 138 -11.50 12.39 -11.63
C ALA A 138 -12.66 11.90 -10.75
N PRO A 139 -13.93 12.16 -11.15
CA PRO A 139 -15.10 11.94 -10.31
C PRO A 139 -15.32 10.46 -9.97
N ILE A 140 -15.79 10.23 -8.75
CA ILE A 140 -15.70 9.00 -7.92
C ILE A 140 -16.60 7.84 -8.41
N VAL A 141 -17.18 7.91 -9.60
CA VAL A 141 -18.05 6.83 -10.14
C VAL A 141 -17.51 6.38 -11.49
N GLY A 142 -16.69 5.32 -11.49
CA GLY A 142 -16.27 4.59 -12.70
C GLY A 142 -14.78 4.61 -13.08
N ALA A 143 -13.94 5.39 -12.38
CA ALA A 143 -12.54 5.64 -12.77
C ALA A 143 -11.50 5.41 -11.66
N ALA A 144 -11.64 4.35 -10.85
CA ALA A 144 -10.71 3.99 -9.78
C ALA A 144 -9.42 3.31 -10.30
N VAL A 145 -8.78 3.93 -11.28
CA VAL A 145 -7.50 3.48 -11.80
C VAL A 145 -6.50 4.61 -11.60
N GLY A 146 -5.89 4.64 -10.41
CA GLY A 146 -4.95 5.68 -10.01
C GLY A 146 -3.74 5.79 -10.95
N GLY A 147 -3.00 6.91 -10.87
CA GLY A 147 -1.81 7.14 -11.69
C GLY A 147 -0.76 6.01 -11.62
N TRP A 148 -0.77 5.22 -10.55
CA TRP A 148 0.05 4.02 -10.41
C TRP A 148 -0.27 2.95 -11.47
N LEU A 149 -1.54 2.72 -11.83
CA LEU A 149 -1.90 1.68 -12.79
C LEU A 149 -1.60 2.13 -14.21
N ALA A 150 -1.75 3.44 -14.50
CA ALA A 150 -1.27 4.01 -15.75
C ALA A 150 0.24 3.79 -15.90
N LYS A 151 1.05 4.12 -14.87
CA LYS A 151 2.49 3.80 -14.85
C LYS A 151 2.74 2.31 -15.02
N ALA A 152 1.98 1.47 -14.33
CA ALA A 152 2.13 0.02 -14.42
C ALA A 152 1.89 -0.49 -15.83
N VAL A 153 0.80 -0.10 -16.48
CA VAL A 153 0.42 -0.60 -17.80
C VAL A 153 1.29 0.04 -18.90
N MET A 154 1.57 1.34 -18.87
CA MET A 154 2.30 2.06 -19.94
C MET A 154 3.77 1.67 -20.09
N VAL A 155 4.40 0.99 -19.13
CA VAL A 155 5.79 0.50 -19.24
C VAL A 155 6.01 -0.44 -20.45
N THR A 156 4.95 -0.95 -21.08
CA THR A 156 5.06 -1.75 -22.32
C THR A 156 5.16 -0.93 -23.61
N ASP A 157 4.75 0.35 -23.65
CA ASP A 157 4.65 1.11 -24.90
C ASP A 157 5.97 1.74 -25.39
N LYS A 158 6.92 2.01 -24.48
CA LYS A 158 8.22 2.61 -24.85
C LYS A 158 9.16 1.69 -25.65
N ARG A 159 8.78 0.45 -25.96
CA ARG A 159 9.60 -0.49 -26.76
C ARG A 159 9.23 -0.56 -28.25
N LYS A 160 8.26 0.25 -28.74
CA LYS A 160 7.83 0.23 -30.15
C LYS A 160 8.35 1.39 -31.01
N GLY A 161 9.26 2.21 -30.50
CA GLY A 161 9.78 3.41 -31.21
C GLY A 161 11.13 3.25 -31.92
N ASP A 162 11.87 2.16 -31.71
CA ASP A 162 13.15 1.90 -32.41
C ASP A 162 12.96 0.79 -33.44
N LYS A 163 12.46 1.16 -34.62
CA LYS A 163 12.68 0.47 -35.89
C LYS A 163 12.68 1.46 -37.03
#